data_AF-A0A7Y2NFK7-F1
#
_entry.id   AF-A0A7Y2NFK7-F1
#
_cell.length_a   1.000
_cell.length_b   1.000
_cell.length_c   1.000
_cell.angle_alpha   90.00
_cell.angle_beta   90.00
_cell.angle_gamma   90.00
#
_symmetry.space_group_name_H-M   'P 1'
#
loop_
_entity.id
_entity.type
_entity.pdbx_description
1 polymer ?
#
loop_
_entity_poly.entity_id
_entity_poly.type
_entity_poly.pdbx_seq_one_letter_code
_entity_poly.pdbx_strand_id
1 'polypeptide(L)'
;MKRRPWLAGLIAFVLVVGIGGMAVAAQSILVDEPEPEPGLVADGTDIEFAIDEPTKDAKPEADPVKDEVVKDEKPDEEPVKVEKDEPVSDEKDDSVGDVTPPELVITYPEDGAVVDTKTITFTGEVEPGSEVIAAGYEADVDEAGNWSIKLILSPGGNTATFYAYDTAGNKAIASVKV
;
A
#
# COMPACT_ATOMS: atom_id res chain seq x y z
N MET A 1 26.05 -45.13 -19.00
CA MET A 1 25.70 -43.70 -19.16
C MET A 1 24.58 -43.39 -18.16
N LYS A 2 24.49 -42.31 -17.38
CA LYS A 2 25.17 -41.00 -17.34
C LYS A 2 25.00 -40.50 -15.89
N ARG A 3 26.08 -40.38 -15.12
CA ARG A 3 26.08 -39.58 -13.87
C ARG A 3 26.20 -38.12 -14.29
N ARG A 4 25.43 -37.19 -13.70
CA ARG A 4 25.94 -35.91 -13.15
C ARG A 4 24.97 -35.37 -12.08
N PRO A 5 25.45 -35.08 -10.86
CA PRO A 5 24.72 -34.32 -9.85
C PRO A 5 24.70 -32.83 -10.24
N TRP A 6 23.59 -32.14 -9.95
CA TRP A 6 23.47 -30.70 -10.14
C TRP A 6 24.33 -29.99 -9.08
N LEU A 7 25.18 -29.08 -9.55
CA LEU A 7 26.14 -28.31 -8.79
C LEU A 7 25.41 -27.31 -7.89
N ALA A 8 25.78 -27.28 -6.60
CA ALA A 8 25.50 -26.18 -5.71
C ALA A 8 26.13 -24.88 -6.24
N GLY A 9 25.31 -23.86 -6.48
CA GLY A 9 25.76 -22.52 -6.80
C GLY A 9 26.26 -21.80 -5.55
N LEU A 10 27.58 -21.76 -5.39
CA LEU A 10 28.26 -20.84 -4.48
C LEU A 10 28.15 -19.41 -5.05
N ILE A 11 27.28 -18.58 -4.51
CA ILE A 11 27.29 -17.14 -4.81
C ILE A 11 28.43 -16.53 -3.99
N ALA A 12 29.50 -16.16 -4.69
CA ALA A 12 30.63 -15.46 -4.12
C ALA A 12 30.26 -14.01 -3.81
N PHE A 13 30.30 -13.66 -2.52
CA PHE A 13 30.16 -12.30 -2.00
C PHE A 13 31.45 -11.53 -2.31
N VAL A 14 31.42 -10.63 -3.30
CA VAL A 14 32.56 -9.74 -3.58
C VAL A 14 32.44 -8.50 -2.70
N LEU A 15 33.20 -8.52 -1.61
CA LEU A 15 33.40 -7.42 -0.69
C LEU A 15 34.51 -6.52 -1.25
N VAL A 16 34.14 -5.40 -1.89
CA VAL A 16 35.11 -4.38 -2.31
C VAL A 16 35.33 -3.41 -1.16
N VAL A 17 36.31 -3.71 -0.30
CA VAL A 17 36.98 -2.70 0.53
C VAL A 17 38.28 -2.35 -0.18
N GLY A 18 38.34 -1.14 -0.73
CA GLY A 18 39.50 -0.56 -1.39
C GLY A 18 39.69 0.88 -0.94
N ILE A 19 40.51 1.04 0.09
CA ILE A 19 41.04 2.30 0.62
C ILE A 19 42.13 2.80 -0.34
N GLY A 20 42.15 4.10 -0.62
CA GLY A 20 43.25 4.82 -1.28
C GLY A 20 42.69 5.94 -2.14
N GLY A 21 42.66 7.20 -1.70
CA GLY A 21 43.83 7.95 -1.23
C GLY A 21 44.49 8.65 -2.43
N MET A 22 43.85 9.69 -2.96
CA MET A 22 44.43 10.64 -3.91
C MET A 22 44.05 12.04 -3.46
N ALA A 23 45.02 12.74 -2.87
CA ALA A 23 44.95 14.18 -2.67
C ALA A 23 45.07 14.86 -4.03
N VAL A 24 44.09 15.69 -4.40
CA VAL A 24 44.21 16.59 -5.55
C VAL A 24 44.49 17.99 -5.02
N ALA A 25 45.60 18.54 -5.48
CA ALA A 25 46.15 19.83 -5.08
C ALA A 25 45.17 20.99 -5.36
N ALA A 26 45.12 21.95 -4.44
CA ALA A 26 44.42 23.21 -4.60
C ALA A 26 45.02 24.01 -5.76
N GLN A 27 44.19 24.34 -6.74
CA GLN A 27 44.47 25.40 -7.73
C GLN A 27 43.35 26.43 -7.63
N SER A 28 43.72 27.63 -7.22
CA SER A 28 42.85 28.79 -7.11
C SER A 28 42.38 29.22 -8.50
N ILE A 29 41.11 28.96 -8.82
CA ILE A 29 40.42 29.61 -9.93
C ILE A 29 39.35 30.49 -9.29
N LEU A 30 39.56 31.80 -9.36
CA LEU A 30 38.54 32.84 -9.16
C LEU A 30 37.42 32.58 -10.18
N VAL A 31 36.30 32.04 -9.72
CA VAL A 31 35.04 32.02 -10.48
C VAL A 31 34.09 33.00 -9.81
N ASP A 32 33.62 33.91 -10.65
CA ASP A 32 32.75 35.05 -10.42
C ASP A 32 31.62 34.78 -9.41
N GLU A 33 31.48 35.67 -8.42
CA GLU A 33 30.33 35.72 -7.52
C GLU A 33 29.13 36.24 -8.34
N PRO A 34 28.04 35.47 -8.51
CA PRO A 34 26.90 35.98 -9.27
C PRO A 34 26.26 37.12 -8.48
N GLU A 35 26.29 38.33 -9.05
CA GLU A 35 25.59 39.49 -8.53
C GLU A 35 24.09 39.17 -8.31
N PRO A 36 23.47 39.67 -7.22
CA PRO A 36 22.05 39.48 -7.01
C PRO A 36 21.25 40.32 -8.02
N GLU A 37 20.57 39.66 -8.95
CA GLU A 37 19.66 40.35 -9.88
C GLU A 37 18.50 41.03 -9.11
N PRO A 38 18.14 42.28 -9.44
CA PRO A 38 16.99 42.94 -8.85
C PRO A 38 15.72 42.60 -9.63
N GLY A 39 14.70 42.10 -8.92
CA GLY A 39 13.32 42.44 -9.22
C GLY A 39 12.37 41.28 -9.51
N LEU A 40 11.46 41.05 -8.57
CA LEU A 40 10.05 40.85 -8.87
C LEU A 40 9.21 41.56 -7.81
N VAL A 41 8.71 42.74 -8.17
CA VAL A 41 7.51 43.33 -7.58
C VAL A 41 6.34 42.97 -8.51
N ALA A 42 5.41 42.17 -7.99
CA ALA A 42 4.04 42.02 -8.47
C ALA A 42 3.25 41.60 -7.22
N ASP A 43 2.69 42.56 -6.50
CA ASP A 43 1.33 43.09 -6.69
C ASP A 43 0.27 42.02 -6.41
N GLY A 44 -0.54 42.31 -5.40
CA GLY A 44 -1.62 41.46 -4.96
C GLY A 44 -2.77 41.51 -5.96
N THR A 45 -3.29 40.35 -6.32
CA THR A 45 -4.69 40.25 -6.71
C THR A 45 -5.19 38.87 -6.30
N ASP A 46 -6.29 38.92 -5.57
CA ASP A 46 -6.97 37.83 -4.91
C ASP A 46 -7.39 36.72 -5.89
N ILE A 47 -7.22 35.47 -5.46
CA ILE A 47 -7.92 34.34 -6.08
C ILE A 47 -8.81 33.72 -5.00
N GLU A 48 -10.08 34.14 -4.98
CA GLU A 48 -11.13 33.42 -4.27
C GLU A 48 -11.35 32.06 -4.94
N PHE A 49 -10.88 30.99 -4.32
CA PHE A 49 -11.41 29.65 -4.55
C PHE A 49 -12.34 29.32 -3.38
N ALA A 50 -13.64 29.50 -3.62
CA ALA A 50 -14.68 28.93 -2.78
C ALA A 50 -14.54 27.41 -2.79
N ILE A 51 -13.93 26.86 -1.74
CA ILE A 51 -14.03 25.46 -1.37
C ILE A 51 -15.38 25.28 -0.66
N ASP A 52 -16.30 24.61 -1.36
CA ASP A 52 -17.55 24.12 -0.80
C ASP A 52 -17.21 23.10 0.32
N GLU A 53 -17.66 23.39 1.53
CA GLU A 53 -17.46 22.53 2.70
C GLU A 53 -18.37 21.30 2.60
N PRO A 54 -17.87 20.05 2.60
CA PRO A 54 -18.72 18.92 2.92
C PRO A 54 -18.89 18.88 4.45
N THR A 55 -19.96 19.49 4.93
CA THR A 55 -20.40 19.35 6.32
C THR A 55 -20.84 17.90 6.57
N LYS A 56 -20.02 17.24 7.38
CA LYS A 56 -20.37 16.10 8.23
C LYS A 56 -21.60 16.47 9.08
N ASP A 57 -22.64 15.62 9.11
CA ASP A 57 -23.31 15.21 10.34
C ASP A 57 -24.45 14.18 10.13
N ALA A 58 -24.57 13.29 11.11
CA ALA A 58 -25.77 12.58 11.58
C ALA A 58 -26.33 11.34 10.81
N LYS A 59 -25.93 10.16 11.32
CA LYS A 59 -26.81 8.98 11.57
C LYS A 59 -27.63 9.25 12.86
N PRO A 60 -28.72 8.54 13.25
CA PRO A 60 -29.59 7.53 12.60
C PRO A 60 -31.08 7.95 12.57
N GLU A 61 -31.96 7.26 11.85
CA GLU A 61 -33.33 7.02 12.35
C GLU A 61 -34.02 5.84 11.65
N ALA A 62 -34.74 5.07 12.46
CA ALA A 62 -35.41 3.84 12.13
C ALA A 62 -36.86 4.13 11.73
N ASP A 63 -37.35 3.53 10.65
CA ASP A 63 -38.75 3.64 10.29
C ASP A 63 -39.63 2.74 11.19
N PRO A 64 -40.75 3.28 11.72
CA PRO A 64 -41.69 2.56 12.57
C PRO A 64 -42.72 1.75 11.76
N VAL A 65 -43.10 0.59 12.32
CA VAL A 65 -44.24 -0.23 11.91
C VAL A 65 -45.55 0.35 12.48
N LYS A 66 -46.64 0.32 11.69
CA LYS A 66 -48.06 -0.01 12.04
C LYS A 66 -48.95 0.27 10.81
N ASP A 67 -49.52 -0.75 10.16
CA ASP A 67 -50.80 -1.44 10.43
C ASP A 67 -52.04 -0.57 10.14
N GLU A 68 -52.86 -0.97 9.14
CA GLU A 68 -54.33 -1.10 9.26
C GLU A 68 -55.00 -1.66 7.96
N VAL A 69 -55.71 -2.79 8.14
CA VAL A 69 -57.07 -3.16 7.62
C VAL A 69 -57.25 -3.29 6.08
N VAL A 70 -57.24 -4.49 5.45
CA VAL A 70 -58.17 -5.65 5.44
C VAL A 70 -59.36 -5.52 4.47
N LYS A 71 -59.58 -6.61 3.70
CA LYS A 71 -60.75 -7.06 2.90
C LYS A 71 -60.62 -6.93 1.39
N ASP A 72 -61.01 -7.89 0.54
CA ASP A 72 -61.54 -9.26 0.61
C ASP A 72 -61.10 -9.87 -0.76
N GLU A 73 -60.79 -11.15 -0.96
CA GLU A 73 -61.75 -12.22 -1.25
C GLU A 73 -60.97 -13.55 -1.46
N LYS A 74 -61.57 -14.64 -0.97
CA LYS A 74 -61.36 -16.07 -1.30
C LYS A 74 -62.78 -16.65 -1.55
N PRO A 75 -63.00 -17.86 -2.10
CA PRO A 75 -62.09 -18.90 -2.63
C PRO A 75 -62.58 -19.54 -3.96
N ASP A 76 -61.83 -20.52 -4.48
CA ASP A 76 -62.30 -21.77 -5.13
C ASP A 76 -61.03 -22.66 -5.30
N GLU A 77 -60.68 -23.57 -4.37
CA GLU A 77 -61.02 -25.03 -4.33
C GLU A 77 -60.48 -25.82 -5.55
N GLU A 78 -59.69 -26.92 -5.53
CA GLU A 78 -59.12 -27.86 -4.53
C GLU A 78 -57.83 -28.56 -5.13
N PRO A 79 -57.31 -29.70 -4.61
CA PRO A 79 -56.03 -29.84 -3.93
C PRO A 79 -54.92 -30.46 -4.81
N VAL A 80 -53.74 -29.83 -4.89
CA VAL A 80 -52.54 -30.54 -5.39
C VAL A 80 -51.87 -31.23 -4.21
N LYS A 81 -51.81 -32.56 -4.33
CA LYS A 81 -51.32 -33.52 -3.35
C LYS A 81 -49.97 -33.12 -2.76
N VAL A 82 -49.89 -33.24 -1.43
CA VAL A 82 -48.65 -33.30 -0.66
C VAL A 82 -47.91 -34.57 -1.07
N GLU A 83 -46.98 -34.46 -2.01
CA GLU A 83 -45.87 -35.40 -2.12
C GLU A 83 -44.75 -34.87 -1.24
N LYS A 84 -44.76 -35.44 -0.03
CA LYS A 84 -43.64 -35.46 0.90
C LYS A 84 -42.56 -36.31 0.26
N ASP A 85 -41.51 -35.71 -0.30
CA ASP A 85 -40.20 -36.32 -0.42
C ASP A 85 -39.11 -35.23 -0.52
N GLU A 86 -38.14 -35.37 0.39
CA GLU A 86 -36.80 -34.76 0.47
C GLU A 86 -36.69 -33.28 0.91
N PRO A 87 -36.05 -32.99 2.08
CA PRO A 87 -35.66 -31.61 2.37
C PRO A 87 -34.60 -31.21 1.33
N VAL A 88 -34.88 -30.13 0.60
CA VAL A 88 -33.86 -29.43 -0.19
C VAL A 88 -32.75 -29.09 0.80
N SER A 89 -31.63 -29.78 0.66
CA SER A 89 -30.38 -29.48 1.34
C SER A 89 -30.08 -28.01 1.08
N ASP A 90 -30.18 -27.16 2.11
CA ASP A 90 -29.57 -25.84 2.11
C ASP A 90 -28.06 -26.05 1.95
N GLU A 91 -27.59 -26.21 0.71
CA GLU A 91 -26.17 -26.11 0.38
C GLU A 91 -25.79 -24.65 0.65
N LYS A 92 -25.37 -24.37 1.89
CA LYS A 92 -24.50 -23.23 2.17
C LYS A 92 -23.33 -23.36 1.20
N ASP A 93 -23.21 -22.39 0.31
CA ASP A 93 -22.03 -22.20 -0.50
C ASP A 93 -20.84 -21.96 0.46
N ASP A 94 -20.12 -23.03 0.78
CA ASP A 94 -18.97 -23.03 1.69
C ASP A 94 -17.69 -22.47 1.02
N SER A 95 -17.80 -21.78 -0.11
CA SER A 95 -16.65 -21.20 -0.82
C SER A 95 -16.26 -19.78 -0.35
N VAL A 96 -16.48 -19.46 0.93
CA VAL A 96 -16.02 -18.19 1.52
C VAL A 96 -14.50 -18.09 1.37
N GLY A 97 -14.04 -17.31 0.39
CA GLY A 97 -12.62 -17.07 0.13
C GLY A 97 -11.93 -16.34 1.27
N ASP A 98 -10.60 -16.34 1.27
CA ASP A 98 -9.82 -15.61 2.27
C ASP A 98 -10.07 -14.10 2.14
N VAL A 99 -10.33 -13.47 3.28
CA VAL A 99 -10.59 -12.03 3.42
C VAL A 99 -9.61 -11.35 4.40
N THR A 100 -8.56 -12.05 4.80
CA THR A 100 -7.59 -11.60 5.81
C THR A 100 -6.46 -10.82 5.14
N PRO A 101 -6.22 -9.54 5.49
CA PRO A 101 -5.07 -8.81 4.97
C PRO A 101 -3.73 -9.42 5.39
N PRO A 102 -2.70 -9.35 4.54
CA PRO A 102 -1.36 -9.81 4.90
C PRO A 102 -0.75 -8.95 6.00
N GLU A 103 0.10 -9.54 6.84
CA GLU A 103 0.94 -8.76 7.75
C GLU A 103 1.97 -7.95 6.95
N LEU A 104 2.14 -6.67 7.28
CA LEU A 104 3.10 -5.77 6.65
C LEU A 104 3.78 -4.91 7.71
N VAL A 105 5.10 -5.06 7.83
CA VAL A 105 5.95 -4.36 8.80
C VAL A 105 7.07 -3.63 8.08
N ILE A 106 7.34 -2.39 8.48
CA ILE A 106 8.50 -1.61 8.02
C ILE A 106 9.56 -1.67 9.13
N THR A 107 10.77 -2.14 8.80
CA THR A 107 11.87 -2.28 9.77
C THR A 107 12.92 -1.19 9.61
N TYR A 108 13.06 -0.61 8.41
CA TYR A 108 13.96 0.52 8.18
C TYR A 108 13.48 1.41 7.02
N PRO A 109 13.66 2.74 7.11
CA PRO A 109 14.03 3.49 8.31
C PRO A 109 12.98 3.36 9.42
N GLU A 110 13.38 3.65 10.66
CA GLU A 110 12.43 3.80 11.77
C GLU A 110 11.58 5.08 11.58
N ASP A 111 10.40 5.13 12.19
CA ASP A 111 9.54 6.32 12.13
C ASP A 111 10.22 7.55 12.73
N GLY A 112 10.27 8.63 11.97
CA GLY A 112 10.96 9.88 12.31
C GLY A 112 12.47 9.86 12.11
N ALA A 113 13.03 8.83 11.46
CA ALA A 113 14.46 8.78 11.15
C ALA A 113 14.90 9.96 10.28
N VAL A 114 16.00 10.62 10.64
CA VAL A 114 16.61 11.68 9.84
C VAL A 114 17.69 11.08 8.95
N VAL A 115 17.58 11.29 7.64
CA VAL A 115 18.53 10.81 6.65
C VAL A 115 19.17 11.97 5.87
N ASP A 116 20.44 11.81 5.49
CA ASP A 116 21.24 12.82 4.78
C ASP A 116 21.40 12.51 3.29
N THR A 117 20.80 11.42 2.83
CA THR A 117 20.85 10.99 1.43
C THR A 117 19.47 11.05 0.78
N LYS A 118 19.45 11.37 -0.51
CA LYS A 118 18.21 11.47 -1.29
C LYS A 118 17.58 10.11 -1.58
N THR A 119 18.38 9.05 -1.63
CA THR A 119 17.94 7.73 -2.06
C THR A 119 18.04 6.76 -0.90
N ILE A 120 16.88 6.30 -0.43
CA ILE A 120 16.76 5.44 0.74
C ILE A 120 16.28 4.07 0.31
N THR A 121 16.87 3.03 0.89
CA THR A 121 16.36 1.66 0.78
C THR A 121 15.48 1.42 1.99
N PHE A 122 14.19 1.24 1.76
CA PHE A 122 13.24 0.82 2.76
C PHE A 122 13.25 -0.70 2.83
N THR A 123 13.17 -1.24 4.04
CA THR A 123 13.12 -2.68 4.27
C THR A 123 12.04 -3.02 5.28
N GLY A 124 11.59 -4.27 5.24
CA GLY A 124 10.60 -4.77 6.18
C GLY A 124 10.32 -6.25 6.00
N GLU A 125 9.25 -6.67 6.66
CA GLU A 125 8.69 -8.02 6.58
C GLU A 125 7.25 -7.93 6.05
N VAL A 126 6.85 -8.93 5.28
CA VAL A 126 5.48 -9.11 4.79
C VAL A 126 5.13 -10.60 4.85
N GLU A 127 3.85 -10.95 4.84
CA GLU A 127 3.44 -12.34 4.66
C GLU A 127 4.10 -12.98 3.40
N PRO A 128 4.72 -14.17 3.52
CA PRO A 128 5.37 -14.82 2.38
C PRO A 128 4.41 -15.05 1.20
N GLY A 129 4.84 -14.64 0.01
CA GLY A 129 4.03 -14.72 -1.20
C GLY A 129 3.15 -13.49 -1.46
N SER A 130 3.16 -12.50 -0.57
CA SER A 130 2.57 -11.19 -0.84
C SER A 130 3.48 -10.30 -1.70
N GLU A 131 2.85 -9.38 -2.43
CA GLU A 131 3.53 -8.32 -3.18
C GLU A 131 3.53 -7.03 -2.36
N VAL A 132 4.62 -6.23 -2.42
CA VAL A 132 4.71 -4.92 -1.77
C VAL A 132 4.95 -3.82 -2.81
N ILE A 133 4.15 -2.76 -2.76
CA ILE A 133 4.17 -1.66 -3.73
C ILE A 133 4.26 -0.31 -3.01
N ALA A 134 5.14 0.59 -3.47
CA ALA A 134 5.20 1.97 -3.00
C ALA A 134 5.56 2.92 -4.16
N ALA A 135 4.89 4.08 -4.20
CA ALA A 135 5.08 5.10 -5.24
C ALA A 135 5.00 4.57 -6.69
N GLY A 136 4.22 3.50 -6.91
CA GLY A 136 4.07 2.84 -8.22
C GLY A 136 5.19 1.87 -8.58
N TYR A 137 6.12 1.59 -7.67
CA TYR A 137 7.20 0.61 -7.83
C TYR A 137 6.94 -0.60 -6.95
N GLU A 138 7.31 -1.78 -7.46
CA GLU A 138 7.26 -3.05 -6.74
C GLU A 138 8.56 -3.27 -5.95
N ALA A 139 8.44 -3.79 -4.73
CA ALA A 139 9.57 -4.18 -3.89
C ALA A 139 10.11 -5.56 -4.31
N ASP A 140 11.37 -5.82 -4.00
CA ASP A 140 11.92 -7.18 -4.04
C ASP A 140 11.50 -7.90 -2.76
N VAL A 141 10.71 -8.97 -2.88
CA VAL A 141 10.22 -9.79 -1.75
C VAL A 141 10.80 -11.21 -1.89
N ASP A 142 11.49 -11.69 -0.85
CA ASP A 142 12.05 -13.04 -0.85
C ASP A 142 11.05 -14.12 -0.38
N GLU A 143 11.46 -15.39 -0.46
CA GLU A 143 10.61 -16.53 -0.05
C GLU A 143 10.25 -16.53 1.44
N ALA A 144 10.98 -15.77 2.27
CA ALA A 144 10.73 -15.65 3.70
C ALA A 144 9.89 -14.39 4.03
N GLY A 145 9.53 -13.57 3.05
CA GLY A 145 8.76 -12.34 3.25
C GLY A 145 9.62 -11.13 3.62
N ASN A 146 10.95 -11.20 3.54
CA ASN A 146 11.77 -10.01 3.67
C ASN A 146 11.63 -9.19 2.38
N TRP A 147 11.30 -7.90 2.52
CA TRP A 147 11.17 -7.03 1.37
C TRP A 147 12.12 -5.85 1.40
N SER A 148 12.52 -5.38 0.22
CA SER A 148 13.31 -4.15 0.07
C SER A 148 12.89 -3.34 -1.15
N ILE A 149 12.86 -2.01 -1.02
CA ILE A 149 12.58 -1.11 -2.13
C ILE A 149 13.35 0.20 -1.99
N LYS A 150 13.87 0.70 -3.11
CA LYS A 150 14.65 1.94 -3.15
C LYS A 150 13.80 3.10 -3.65
N LEU A 151 13.60 4.10 -2.80
CA LEU A 151 12.81 5.30 -3.11
C LEU A 151 13.68 6.56 -3.07
N ILE A 152 13.26 7.57 -3.81
CA ILE A 152 13.89 8.89 -3.85
C ILE A 152 13.04 9.84 -3.01
N LEU A 153 13.65 10.44 -1.99
CA LEU A 153 13.01 11.41 -1.11
C LEU A 153 13.18 12.84 -1.63
N SER A 154 12.26 13.70 -1.22
CA SER A 154 12.38 15.15 -1.39
C SER A 154 13.04 15.77 -0.16
N PRO A 155 13.71 16.93 -0.28
CA PRO A 155 14.19 17.66 0.89
C PRO A 155 13.06 17.98 1.86
N GLY A 156 13.30 17.82 3.17
CA GLY A 156 12.30 18.04 4.22
C GLY A 156 11.66 16.73 4.69
N GLY A 157 10.51 16.84 5.34
CA GLY A 157 9.78 15.67 5.84
C GLY A 157 9.08 14.91 4.73
N ASN A 158 9.30 13.60 4.67
CA ASN A 158 8.68 12.68 3.74
C ASN A 158 7.76 11.72 4.51
N THR A 159 6.74 11.19 3.83
CA THR A 159 5.94 10.07 4.32
C THR A 159 5.91 9.02 3.22
N ALA A 160 6.53 7.88 3.47
CA ALA A 160 6.49 6.75 2.55
C ALA A 160 5.32 5.84 2.94
N THR A 161 4.48 5.49 1.97
CA THR A 161 3.32 4.59 2.15
C THR A 161 3.49 3.37 1.28
N PHE A 162 3.32 2.21 1.89
CA PHE A 162 3.49 0.88 1.32
C PHE A 162 2.15 0.16 1.32
N TYR A 163 1.89 -0.57 0.25
CA TYR A 163 0.71 -1.41 0.08
C TYR A 163 1.18 -2.85 -0.09
N ALA A 164 0.64 -3.77 0.70
CA ALA A 164 0.84 -5.19 0.50
C ALA A 164 -0.43 -5.85 -0.04
N TYR A 165 -0.27 -6.81 -0.95
CA TYR A 165 -1.36 -7.62 -1.49
C TYR A 165 -1.02 -9.10 -1.34
N ASP A 166 -1.93 -9.89 -0.77
CA ASP A 166 -1.78 -11.35 -0.73
C ASP A 166 -2.26 -12.02 -2.03
N THR A 167 -2.16 -13.35 -2.08
CA THR A 167 -2.59 -14.13 -3.25
C THR A 167 -4.11 -14.18 -3.45
N ALA A 168 -4.89 -13.87 -2.41
CA ALA A 168 -6.34 -13.76 -2.44
C ALA A 168 -6.83 -12.35 -2.85
N GLY A 169 -5.92 -11.37 -2.92
CA GLY A 169 -6.19 -9.97 -3.24
C GLY A 169 -6.50 -9.10 -2.03
N ASN A 170 -6.33 -9.58 -0.80
CA ASN A 170 -6.48 -8.77 0.41
C ASN A 170 -5.34 -7.77 0.53
N LYS A 171 -5.62 -6.62 1.14
CA LYS A 171 -4.73 -5.46 1.14
C LYS A 171 -4.37 -4.98 2.54
N ALA A 172 -3.08 -4.78 2.79
CA ALA A 172 -2.57 -4.06 3.95
C ALA A 172 -1.87 -2.76 3.57
N ILE A 173 -1.77 -1.82 4.51
CA ILE A 173 -1.16 -0.50 4.33
C ILE A 173 -0.28 -0.18 5.54
N ALA A 174 0.95 0.25 5.29
CA ALA A 174 1.86 0.76 6.30
C ALA A 174 2.52 2.06 5.84
N SER A 175 2.84 2.95 6.76
CA SER A 175 3.53 4.21 6.46
C SER A 175 4.61 4.51 7.48
N VAL A 176 5.65 5.23 7.04
CA VAL A 176 6.74 5.69 7.89
C VAL A 176 7.13 7.12 7.51
N LYS A 177 7.43 7.96 8.51
CA LYS A 177 7.97 9.31 8.33
C LYS A 177 9.48 9.28 8.33
N VAL A 178 10.09 9.99 7.39
CA VAL A 178 11.56 10.10 7.22
C VAL A 178 11.92 11.54 6.84
#